data_AF-A0A2V3Y911-F1
#
_entry.id   AF-A0A2V3Y911-F1
#
_cell.length_a   1.000
_cell.length_b   1.000
_cell.length_c   1.000
_cell.angle_alpha   90.00
_cell.angle_beta   90.00
_cell.angle_gamma   90.00
#
_symmetry.space_group_name_H-M   'P 1'
#
loop_
_entity.id
_entity.type
_entity.pdbx_description
1 polymer ?
#
loop_
_entity_poly.entity_id
_entity_poly.type
_entity_poly.pdbx_seq_one_letter_code
_entity_poly.pdbx_strand_id
1 'polypeptide(L)'
;MSEYQLEIKQVVDYPRCRIYRQFIQNLMADRSIRTNGGSGLFYYTVLCNYANFRTSYLRIDGIGYTVYPGEWICTVKELSAWFRTRFQCQAVSILDELQKRHLISYLFLDRGKVVKYKIRDWKKQNTVLDYNCPCQKDTGFFFMPVVTATELVSAGRCSEMDILLDLWMSAVYNDNQVQGSEIGPVVYFRNGTGSPLVAYSEMAARWGISKATTGRVLKKLADMDYISLMSFPGKTGSVIYLHSYLSTMFQISDVLVDKEEVAMSLKISITLPDEGEPQADSALTEHEVCVSEELSCVSKSDMDAVIRKMAQVLDAQGISCFRCPKSIYKLYPLSNACREEYIFHTLNTAARFGMSVCCGEDKPVYTFELSLSPTENDREGGCRE
;
A
#
# COMPACT_ATOMS: atom_id res chain seq x y z
N MET A 1 -17.55 18.91 19.62
CA MET A 1 -16.28 19.32 18.98
C MET A 1 -15.86 18.15 18.12
N SER A 2 -15.97 18.27 16.80
CA SER A 2 -15.80 17.10 15.93
C SER A 2 -14.53 17.28 15.13
N GLU A 3 -13.63 16.34 15.35
CA GLU A 3 -12.26 16.33 14.89
C GLU A 3 -12.08 15.34 13.74
N TYR A 4 -11.25 15.63 12.72
CA TYR A 4 -11.03 14.73 11.58
C TYR A 4 -9.55 14.33 11.43
N GLN A 5 -9.34 13.07 11.00
CA GLN A 5 -8.08 12.30 11.05
C GLN A 5 -7.69 11.84 9.64
N LEU A 6 -6.43 11.98 9.25
CA LEU A 6 -5.90 11.35 8.02
C LEU A 6 -5.54 9.90 8.33
N GLU A 7 -6.16 8.98 7.62
CA GLU A 7 -6.06 7.56 7.91
C GLU A 7 -5.21 6.84 6.85
N ILE A 8 -4.05 6.34 7.25
CA ILE A 8 -3.27 5.41 6.41
C ILE A 8 -3.96 4.06 6.54
N LYS A 9 -4.72 3.68 5.52
CA LYS A 9 -5.35 2.35 5.42
C LYS A 9 -4.71 1.57 4.30
N GLN A 10 -4.26 0.35 4.61
CA GLN A 10 -3.99 -0.62 3.56
C GLN A 10 -5.25 -1.46 3.35
N VAL A 11 -5.98 -1.16 2.27
CA VAL A 11 -7.21 -1.86 1.95
C VAL A 11 -6.91 -3.29 1.52
N VAL A 12 -7.57 -4.26 2.14
CA VAL A 12 -7.47 -5.70 1.80
C VAL A 12 -7.71 -5.93 0.30
N ASP A 13 -8.66 -5.20 -0.28
CA ASP A 13 -9.06 -5.33 -1.68
C ASP A 13 -8.06 -4.71 -2.66
N TYR A 14 -7.02 -4.02 -2.17
CA TYR A 14 -6.03 -3.44 -3.07
C TYR A 14 -5.24 -4.58 -3.77
N PRO A 15 -5.25 -4.65 -5.13
CA PRO A 15 -4.79 -5.84 -5.86
C PRO A 15 -3.26 -5.93 -5.99
N ARG A 16 -2.51 -4.94 -5.48
CA ARG A 16 -1.06 -4.81 -5.63
C ARG A 16 -0.40 -4.49 -4.29
N CYS A 17 0.70 -5.14 -3.97
CA CYS A 17 1.53 -4.78 -2.83
C CYS A 17 2.65 -3.82 -3.28
N ARG A 18 2.87 -2.74 -2.55
CA ARG A 18 4.06 -1.88 -2.75
C ARG A 18 5.27 -2.59 -2.13
N ILE A 19 6.37 -2.69 -2.85
CA ILE A 19 7.61 -3.32 -2.36
C ILE A 19 8.76 -2.35 -2.57
N TYR A 20 9.42 -1.96 -1.48
CA TYR A 20 10.58 -1.10 -1.53
C TYR A 20 11.82 -1.88 -1.97
N ARG A 21 12.64 -1.24 -2.81
CA ARG A 21 13.86 -1.87 -3.35
C ARG A 21 14.87 -2.18 -2.26
N GLN A 22 15.05 -1.23 -1.34
CA GLN A 22 15.94 -1.37 -0.20
C GLN A 22 15.61 -2.59 0.66
N PHE A 23 14.32 -2.86 0.88
CA PHE A 23 13.87 -4.06 1.59
C PHE A 23 14.35 -5.34 0.91
N ILE A 24 14.17 -5.46 -0.41
CA ILE A 24 14.64 -6.62 -1.16
C ILE A 24 16.17 -6.73 -1.15
N GLN A 25 16.90 -5.62 -1.23
CA GLN A 25 18.36 -5.62 -1.11
C GLN A 25 18.82 -6.11 0.28
N ASN A 26 18.15 -5.68 1.36
CA ASN A 26 18.43 -6.14 2.71
C ASN A 26 18.17 -7.65 2.84
N LEU A 27 17.03 -8.13 2.32
CA LEU A 27 16.74 -9.56 2.27
C LEU A 27 17.79 -10.33 1.46
N MET A 28 18.23 -9.80 0.31
CA MET A 28 19.27 -10.39 -0.52
C MET A 28 20.66 -10.40 0.16
N ALA A 29 20.92 -9.50 1.10
CA ALA A 29 22.13 -9.49 1.91
C ALA A 29 22.06 -10.47 3.10
N ASP A 30 20.88 -10.64 3.70
CA ASP A 30 20.70 -11.49 4.89
C ASP A 30 20.80 -12.99 4.59
N ARG A 31 21.98 -13.57 4.84
CA ARG A 31 22.28 -14.99 4.60
C ARG A 31 21.67 -15.93 5.64
N SER A 32 21.07 -15.42 6.71
CA SER A 32 20.46 -16.26 7.76
C SER A 32 19.22 -17.00 7.26
N ILE A 33 18.50 -16.42 6.30
CA ILE A 33 17.28 -16.98 5.71
C ILE A 33 17.60 -17.74 4.41
N ARG A 34 17.11 -18.99 4.32
CA ARG A 34 17.43 -19.91 3.22
C ARG A 34 16.54 -19.69 1.99
N THR A 35 17.13 -19.81 0.79
CA THR A 35 16.45 -19.68 -0.51
C THR A 35 16.30 -21.01 -1.28
N ASN A 36 16.77 -22.13 -0.73
CA ASN A 36 16.82 -23.41 -1.44
C ASN A 36 15.42 -23.99 -1.70
N GLY A 37 15.17 -24.42 -2.95
CA GLY A 37 13.99 -25.22 -3.32
C GLY A 37 12.67 -24.46 -3.16
N GLY A 38 12.62 -23.24 -3.67
CA GLY A 38 11.52 -22.29 -3.49
C GLY A 38 10.47 -22.29 -4.59
N SER A 39 9.38 -21.57 -4.32
CA SER A 39 8.18 -21.52 -5.16
C SER A 39 8.34 -20.61 -6.39
N GLY A 40 9.39 -19.79 -6.38
CA GLY A 40 9.74 -18.81 -7.42
C GLY A 40 9.50 -17.36 -7.00
N LEU A 41 8.81 -17.14 -5.87
CA LEU A 41 8.43 -15.80 -5.41
C LEU A 41 9.63 -14.91 -5.10
N PHE A 42 10.59 -15.40 -4.32
CA PHE A 42 11.82 -14.67 -4.01
C PHE A 42 12.57 -14.28 -5.28
N TYR A 43 12.78 -15.24 -6.17
CA TYR A 43 13.52 -15.02 -7.41
C TYR A 43 12.83 -14.00 -8.32
N TYR A 44 11.51 -14.11 -8.48
CA TYR A 44 10.75 -13.15 -9.27
C TYR A 44 10.78 -11.74 -8.67
N THR A 45 10.66 -11.62 -7.35
CA THR A 45 10.72 -10.35 -6.63
C THR A 45 12.10 -9.68 -6.77
N VAL A 46 13.18 -10.47 -6.72
CA VAL A 46 14.55 -9.99 -6.99
C VAL A 46 14.68 -9.45 -8.41
N LEU A 47 14.13 -10.14 -9.42
CA LEU A 47 14.18 -9.63 -10.80
C LEU A 47 13.40 -8.32 -10.97
N CYS A 48 12.24 -8.20 -10.31
CA CYS A 48 11.42 -6.98 -10.29
C CYS A 48 12.16 -5.81 -9.62
N ASN A 49 12.89 -6.08 -8.54
CA ASN A 49 13.70 -5.09 -7.85
C ASN A 49 14.75 -4.42 -8.77
N TYR A 50 15.36 -5.19 -9.67
CA TYR A 50 16.35 -4.67 -10.63
C TYR A 50 15.75 -4.14 -11.94
N ALA A 51 14.47 -4.36 -12.23
CA ALA A 51 13.85 -3.90 -13.48
C ALA A 51 13.87 -2.36 -13.59
N ASN A 52 14.00 -1.81 -14.79
CA ASN A 52 14.02 -0.36 -14.98
C ASN A 52 12.62 0.28 -14.95
N PHE A 53 12.47 1.48 -14.39
CA PHE A 53 11.27 2.30 -14.60
C PHE A 53 11.34 3.10 -15.90
N ARG A 54 12.57 3.49 -16.30
CA ARG A 54 12.84 4.29 -17.50
C ARG A 54 13.99 3.70 -18.31
N THR A 55 14.06 4.11 -19.57
CA THR A 55 15.17 3.72 -20.44
C THR A 55 16.49 4.22 -19.84
N SER A 56 17.48 3.35 -19.74
CA SER A 56 18.83 3.70 -19.30
C SER A 56 19.88 3.01 -20.18
N TYR A 57 21.12 3.49 -20.09
CA TYR A 57 22.26 2.88 -20.76
C TYR A 57 23.15 2.20 -19.72
N LEU A 58 23.49 0.94 -19.95
CA LEU A 58 24.38 0.16 -19.08
C LEU A 58 25.57 -0.32 -19.91
N ARG A 59 26.78 -0.19 -19.38
CA ARG A 59 27.98 -0.75 -20.01
C ARG A 59 28.44 -1.99 -19.25
N ILE A 60 28.58 -3.10 -19.96
CA ILE A 60 29.14 -4.36 -19.44
C ILE A 60 30.27 -4.76 -20.38
N ASP A 61 31.46 -5.02 -19.84
CA ASP A 61 32.66 -5.42 -20.60
C ASP A 61 32.97 -4.51 -21.80
N GLY A 62 32.74 -3.20 -21.64
CA GLY A 62 32.98 -2.19 -22.69
C GLY A 62 31.88 -2.06 -23.75
N ILE A 63 30.87 -2.96 -23.75
CA ILE A 63 29.73 -2.91 -24.66
C ILE A 63 28.59 -2.11 -24.00
N GLY A 64 28.10 -1.09 -24.71
CA GLY A 64 26.95 -0.30 -24.28
C GLY A 64 25.63 -0.95 -24.68
N TYR A 65 24.76 -1.18 -23.71
CA TYR A 65 23.43 -1.72 -23.90
C TYR A 65 22.35 -0.70 -23.54
N THR A 66 21.26 -0.71 -24.30
CA THR A 66 20.05 0.05 -23.97
C THR A 66 19.09 -0.83 -23.21
N VAL A 67 18.65 -0.38 -22.04
CA VAL A 67 17.76 -1.10 -21.11
C VAL A 67 16.44 -0.35 -21.00
N TYR A 68 15.36 -0.92 -21.52
CA TYR A 68 14.04 -0.28 -21.52
C TYR A 68 13.29 -0.48 -20.19
N PRO A 69 12.17 0.22 -19.96
CA PRO A 69 11.31 -0.03 -18.80
C PRO A 69 10.88 -1.50 -18.69
N GLY A 70 10.98 -2.06 -17.49
CA GLY A 70 10.72 -3.47 -17.19
C GLY A 70 11.87 -4.40 -17.54
N GLU A 71 12.97 -3.89 -18.12
CA GLU A 71 14.13 -4.68 -18.51
C GLU A 71 15.29 -4.48 -17.55
N TRP A 72 16.18 -5.47 -17.53
CA TRP A 72 17.51 -5.36 -16.94
C TRP A 72 18.49 -6.27 -17.67
N ILE A 73 19.78 -5.92 -17.55
CA ILE A 73 20.88 -6.67 -18.15
C ILE A 73 21.93 -6.90 -17.08
N CYS A 74 22.39 -8.15 -16.95
CA CYS A 74 23.39 -8.54 -15.97
C CYS A 74 24.19 -9.75 -16.46
N THR A 75 25.32 -10.02 -15.82
CA THR A 75 26.08 -11.25 -16.05
C THR A 75 25.41 -12.44 -15.37
N VAL A 76 25.65 -13.65 -15.88
CA VAL A 76 25.18 -14.89 -15.22
C VAL A 76 25.76 -15.03 -13.81
N LYS A 77 26.96 -14.49 -13.57
CA LYS A 77 27.61 -14.44 -12.26
C LYS A 77 26.83 -13.60 -11.26
N GLU A 78 26.45 -12.37 -11.64
CA GLU A 78 25.64 -11.49 -10.79
C GLU A 78 24.29 -12.12 -10.48
N LEU A 79 23.63 -12.69 -11.49
CA LEU A 79 22.35 -13.36 -11.31
C LEU A 79 22.44 -14.50 -10.28
N SER A 80 23.50 -15.31 -10.36
CA SER A 80 23.74 -16.40 -9.42
C SER A 80 23.99 -15.89 -8.00
N ALA A 81 24.69 -14.76 -7.86
CA ALA A 81 24.91 -14.12 -6.57
C ALA A 81 23.59 -13.61 -5.97
N TRP A 82 22.72 -13.00 -6.79
CA TRP A 82 21.42 -12.49 -6.38
C TRP A 82 20.48 -13.60 -5.93
N PHE A 83 20.42 -14.69 -6.69
CA PHE A 83 19.60 -15.87 -6.36
C PHE A 83 20.24 -16.76 -5.28
N ARG A 84 21.50 -16.49 -4.91
CA ARG A 84 22.27 -17.29 -3.96
C ARG A 84 22.40 -18.75 -4.39
N THR A 85 22.46 -19.00 -5.70
CA THR A 85 22.64 -20.34 -6.22
C THR A 85 24.10 -20.76 -6.12
N ARG A 86 24.34 -22.06 -5.92
CA ARG A 86 25.70 -22.60 -5.89
C ARG A 86 26.33 -22.60 -7.27
N PHE A 87 25.51 -22.84 -8.29
CA PHE A 87 25.96 -22.95 -9.68
C PHE A 87 25.18 -22.00 -10.59
N GLN A 88 25.85 -21.54 -11.64
CA GLN A 88 25.27 -20.65 -12.64
C GLN A 88 24.11 -21.29 -13.41
N CYS A 89 24.21 -22.60 -13.70
CA CYS A 89 23.14 -23.35 -14.36
C CYS A 89 21.83 -23.36 -13.54
N GLN A 90 21.91 -23.33 -12.21
CA GLN A 90 20.72 -23.25 -11.36
C GLN A 90 20.02 -21.91 -11.51
N ALA A 91 20.78 -20.81 -11.62
CA ALA A 91 20.21 -19.48 -11.83
C ALA A 91 19.49 -19.39 -13.19
N VAL A 92 20.07 -20.01 -14.22
CA VAL A 92 19.43 -20.11 -15.55
C VAL A 92 18.17 -20.99 -15.49
N SER A 93 18.21 -22.13 -14.79
CA SER A 93 17.02 -22.98 -14.62
C SER A 93 15.86 -22.24 -13.95
N ILE A 94 16.15 -21.36 -12.98
CA ILE A 94 15.14 -20.50 -12.35
C ILE A 94 14.54 -19.53 -13.37
N LEU A 95 15.36 -18.92 -14.22
CA LEU A 95 14.84 -18.06 -15.31
C LEU A 95 13.96 -18.83 -16.29
N ASP A 96 14.34 -20.07 -16.63
CA ASP A 96 13.54 -20.95 -17.49
C ASP A 96 12.18 -21.24 -16.88
N GLU A 97 12.12 -21.55 -15.58
CA GLU A 97 10.86 -21.78 -14.87
C GLU A 97 9.98 -20.53 -14.83
N LEU A 98 10.55 -19.36 -14.52
CA LEU A 98 9.82 -18.10 -14.51
C LEU A 98 9.31 -17.70 -15.92
N GLN A 99 10.08 -17.99 -16.97
CA GLN A 99 9.67 -17.76 -18.35
C GLN A 99 8.56 -18.72 -18.79
N LYS A 100 8.63 -20.00 -18.41
CA LYS A 100 7.57 -21.00 -18.65
C LYS A 100 6.25 -20.60 -18.00
N ARG A 101 6.30 -19.95 -16.83
CA ARG A 101 5.13 -19.37 -16.14
C ARG A 101 4.68 -18.03 -16.71
N HIS A 102 5.29 -17.57 -17.81
CA HIS A 102 4.96 -16.32 -18.48
C HIS A 102 5.12 -15.05 -17.61
N LEU A 103 5.97 -15.10 -16.58
CA LEU A 103 6.24 -13.94 -15.73
C LEU A 103 7.32 -13.04 -16.32
N ILE A 104 8.26 -13.64 -17.04
CA ILE A 104 9.38 -12.93 -17.68
C ILE A 104 9.57 -13.39 -19.13
N SER A 105 10.39 -12.66 -19.87
CA SER A 105 11.10 -13.14 -21.05
C SER A 105 12.58 -12.82 -20.91
N TYR A 106 13.46 -13.73 -21.29
CA TYR A 106 14.90 -13.49 -21.20
C TYR A 106 15.64 -14.04 -22.42
N LEU A 107 16.82 -13.46 -22.68
CA LEU A 107 17.70 -13.84 -23.77
C LEU A 107 19.16 -13.73 -23.34
N PHE A 108 20.00 -14.57 -23.92
CA PHE A 108 21.44 -14.52 -23.74
C PHE A 108 22.10 -13.56 -24.74
N LEU A 109 23.07 -12.81 -24.24
CA LEU A 109 23.96 -11.92 -24.99
C LEU A 109 25.41 -12.35 -24.73
N ASP A 110 26.32 -11.79 -25.53
CA ASP A 110 27.77 -12.03 -25.41
C ASP A 110 28.15 -13.52 -25.23
N ARG A 111 27.77 -14.34 -26.22
CA ARG A 111 28.05 -15.79 -26.24
C ARG A 111 27.60 -16.54 -24.97
N GLY A 112 26.55 -16.07 -24.30
CA GLY A 112 25.95 -16.72 -23.13
C GLY A 112 26.44 -16.21 -21.77
N LYS A 113 27.32 -15.19 -21.73
CA LYS A 113 27.82 -14.63 -20.47
C LYS A 113 26.90 -13.60 -19.84
N VAL A 114 26.12 -12.91 -20.66
CA VAL A 114 25.23 -11.82 -20.27
C VAL A 114 23.80 -12.25 -20.50
N VAL A 115 22.91 -11.91 -19.56
CA VAL A 115 21.48 -12.16 -19.63
C VAL A 115 20.77 -10.82 -19.68
N LYS A 116 19.89 -10.67 -20.67
CA LYS A 116 18.90 -9.61 -20.71
C LYS A 116 17.54 -10.21 -20.41
N TYR A 117 16.85 -9.71 -19.39
CA TYR A 117 15.49 -10.14 -19.07
C TYR A 117 14.52 -8.96 -19.05
N LYS A 118 13.23 -9.29 -19.17
CA LYS A 118 12.11 -8.37 -19.14
C LYS A 118 10.98 -8.95 -18.30
N ILE A 119 10.48 -8.15 -17.35
CA ILE A 119 9.28 -8.48 -16.58
C ILE A 119 8.05 -8.24 -17.46
N ARG A 120 7.19 -9.26 -17.58
CA ARG A 120 5.93 -9.11 -18.32
C ARG A 120 4.97 -8.24 -17.52
N ASP A 121 4.13 -7.47 -18.23
CA ASP A 121 3.15 -6.55 -17.64
C ASP A 121 3.71 -5.47 -16.70
N TRP A 122 5.03 -5.22 -16.70
CA TRP A 122 5.67 -4.23 -15.83
C TRP A 122 4.98 -2.87 -15.87
N LYS A 123 4.69 -2.35 -17.07
CA LYS A 123 3.99 -1.07 -17.26
C LYS A 123 2.60 -1.09 -16.68
N LYS A 124 1.82 -2.16 -16.89
CA LYS A 124 0.45 -2.33 -16.36
C LYS A 124 0.46 -2.34 -14.84
N GLN A 125 1.44 -3.00 -14.23
CA GLN A 125 1.55 -3.15 -12.79
C GLN A 125 2.04 -1.85 -12.10
N ASN A 126 2.92 -1.10 -12.77
CA ASN A 126 3.64 0.06 -12.22
C ASN A 126 3.25 1.40 -12.86
N THR A 127 2.02 1.53 -13.38
CA THR A 127 1.53 2.74 -14.07
C THR A 127 1.62 4.03 -13.25
N VAL A 128 1.52 3.95 -11.92
CA VAL A 128 1.52 5.11 -11.00
C VAL A 128 2.90 5.79 -10.92
N LEU A 129 3.96 5.10 -11.34
CA LEU A 129 5.28 5.69 -11.43
C LEU A 129 5.37 6.47 -12.74
N ASP A 130 4.72 7.63 -12.75
CA ASP A 130 4.89 8.62 -13.81
C ASP A 130 6.39 8.87 -14.00
N TYR A 131 6.76 9.12 -15.26
CA TYR A 131 8.11 9.03 -15.82
C TYR A 131 9.15 10.00 -15.23
N ASN A 132 9.13 10.31 -13.92
CA ASN A 132 10.02 11.21 -13.19
C ASN A 132 10.80 10.55 -12.03
N CYS A 133 10.61 9.25 -11.75
CA CYS A 133 11.48 8.52 -10.79
C CYS A 133 12.84 8.13 -11.41
N PRO A 134 14.00 8.50 -10.83
CA PRO A 134 15.31 8.06 -11.30
C PRO A 134 15.48 6.53 -11.14
N CYS A 135 16.21 5.89 -12.07
CA CYS A 135 16.45 4.42 -12.04
C CYS A 135 17.51 4.01 -10.99
N GLN A 136 17.41 4.51 -9.77
CA GLN A 136 18.24 4.07 -8.64
C GLN A 136 17.82 2.66 -8.21
N LYS A 137 18.79 1.79 -7.89
CA LYS A 137 18.58 0.35 -7.62
C LYS A 137 18.50 0.01 -6.14
N ASP A 138 18.91 0.97 -5.33
CA ASP A 138 18.94 1.02 -3.88
C ASP A 138 17.75 1.82 -3.31
N THR A 139 17.14 2.70 -4.10
CA THR A 139 16.02 3.54 -3.67
C THR A 139 14.76 3.30 -4.52
N GLY A 140 13.60 3.66 -3.94
CA GLY A 140 12.29 3.56 -4.58
C GLY A 140 11.54 2.26 -4.29
N PHE A 141 10.43 2.07 -5.00
CA PHE A 141 9.53 0.94 -4.83
C PHE A 141 8.92 0.51 -6.16
N PHE A 142 8.42 -0.72 -6.22
CA PHE A 142 7.60 -1.24 -7.31
C PHE A 142 6.32 -1.87 -6.75
N PHE A 143 5.36 -2.14 -7.62
CA PHE A 143 4.14 -2.86 -7.27
C PHE A 143 4.21 -4.31 -7.72
N MET A 144 3.94 -5.22 -6.80
CA MET A 144 3.79 -6.66 -7.03
C MET A 144 2.31 -7.02 -6.98
N PRO A 145 1.71 -7.61 -8.03
CA PRO A 145 0.33 -8.09 -7.96
C PRO A 145 0.18 -9.22 -6.94
N VAL A 146 -0.85 -9.12 -6.09
CA VAL A 146 -1.13 -10.13 -5.05
C VAL A 146 -1.51 -11.47 -5.67
N VAL A 147 -2.17 -11.45 -6.83
CA VAL A 147 -2.51 -12.66 -7.59
C VAL A 147 -1.23 -13.40 -8.02
N THR A 148 -0.28 -12.69 -8.63
CA THR A 148 1.01 -13.27 -9.05
C THR A 148 1.79 -13.84 -7.87
N ALA A 149 1.81 -13.13 -6.74
CA ALA A 149 2.43 -13.62 -5.52
C ALA A 149 1.78 -14.92 -5.01
N THR A 150 0.45 -14.95 -4.96
CA THR A 150 -0.32 -16.11 -4.49
C THR A 150 -0.16 -17.32 -5.41
N GLU A 151 -0.16 -17.11 -6.73
CA GLU A 151 0.10 -18.15 -7.72
C GLU A 151 1.49 -18.74 -7.57
N LEU A 152 2.51 -17.89 -7.39
CA LEU A 152 3.89 -18.34 -7.18
C LEU A 152 4.00 -19.19 -5.92
N VAL A 153 3.46 -18.72 -4.79
CA VAL A 153 3.46 -19.42 -3.50
C VAL A 153 2.76 -20.78 -3.60
N SER A 154 1.63 -20.83 -4.30
CA SER A 154 0.81 -22.05 -4.43
C SER A 154 1.36 -23.04 -5.45
N ALA A 155 2.31 -22.66 -6.30
CA ALA A 155 2.83 -23.51 -7.37
C ALA A 155 3.77 -24.64 -6.90
N GLY A 156 4.20 -24.62 -5.63
CA GLY A 156 5.09 -25.64 -5.12
C GLY A 156 5.57 -25.38 -3.71
N ARG A 157 6.70 -26.01 -3.37
CA ARG A 157 7.32 -25.86 -2.06
C ARG A 157 7.94 -24.48 -1.92
N CYS A 158 7.60 -23.76 -0.88
CA CYS A 158 8.20 -22.47 -0.53
C CYS A 158 9.52 -22.64 0.23
N SER A 159 10.49 -21.79 -0.09
CA SER A 159 11.69 -21.56 0.73
C SER A 159 11.37 -20.65 1.91
N GLU A 160 12.30 -20.50 2.86
CA GLU A 160 12.11 -19.58 4.00
C GLU A 160 11.93 -18.13 3.51
N MET A 161 12.64 -17.73 2.44
CA MET A 161 12.46 -16.42 1.83
C MET A 161 11.11 -16.24 1.13
N ASP A 162 10.61 -17.27 0.46
CA ASP A 162 9.27 -17.20 -0.15
C ASP A 162 8.21 -17.02 0.93
N ILE A 163 8.36 -17.71 2.07
CA ILE A 163 7.46 -17.60 3.22
C ILE A 163 7.49 -16.19 3.79
N LEU A 164 8.67 -15.63 4.04
CA LEU A 164 8.78 -14.26 4.58
C LEU A 164 8.14 -13.23 3.63
N LEU A 165 8.38 -13.35 2.33
CA LEU A 165 7.77 -12.46 1.33
C LEU A 165 6.25 -12.62 1.26
N ASP A 166 5.74 -13.86 1.34
CA ASP A 166 4.31 -14.13 1.35
C ASP A 166 3.61 -13.52 2.57
N LEU A 167 4.22 -13.64 3.75
CA LEU A 167 3.74 -12.97 4.97
C LEU A 167 3.71 -11.45 4.78
N TRP A 168 4.78 -10.88 4.24
CA TRP A 168 4.88 -9.44 3.93
C TRP A 168 3.80 -8.94 2.97
N MET A 169 3.54 -9.66 1.88
CA MET A 169 2.51 -9.27 0.92
C MET A 169 1.09 -9.50 1.42
N SER A 170 0.93 -10.35 2.43
CA SER A 170 -0.35 -10.64 3.08
C SER A 170 -0.62 -9.75 4.29
N ALA A 171 0.30 -8.85 4.63
CA ALA A 171 0.09 -7.93 5.74
C ALA A 171 -0.99 -6.89 5.43
N VAL A 172 -1.81 -6.61 6.43
CA VAL A 172 -2.89 -5.63 6.41
C VAL A 172 -2.72 -4.76 7.64
N TYR A 173 -2.82 -3.45 7.45
CA TYR A 173 -2.71 -2.48 8.52
C TYR A 173 -3.88 -1.51 8.45
N ASN A 174 -4.52 -1.33 9.61
CA ASN A 174 -5.60 -0.38 9.84
C ASN A 174 -6.76 -0.53 8.85
N ASP A 175 -7.24 -1.77 8.65
CA ASP A 175 -8.43 -2.08 7.86
C ASP A 175 -9.53 -2.64 8.76
N ASN A 176 -10.64 -1.91 8.87
CA ASN A 176 -11.78 -2.28 9.70
C ASN A 176 -12.40 -3.65 9.34
N GLN A 177 -12.11 -4.18 8.16
CA GLN A 177 -12.55 -5.51 7.73
C GLN A 177 -11.73 -6.64 8.38
N VAL A 178 -10.53 -6.36 8.89
CA VAL A 178 -9.61 -7.36 9.43
C VAL A 178 -9.33 -7.10 10.91
N GLN A 179 -9.75 -8.04 11.74
CA GLN A 179 -9.55 -7.99 13.19
C GLN A 179 -8.06 -7.94 13.54
N GLY A 180 -7.68 -7.06 14.48
CA GLY A 180 -6.31 -6.92 14.97
C GLY A 180 -5.41 -6.07 14.07
N SER A 181 -5.86 -5.67 12.88
CA SER A 181 -5.08 -4.81 11.99
C SER A 181 -4.92 -3.38 12.51
N GLU A 182 -5.78 -2.97 13.46
CA GLU A 182 -5.71 -1.71 14.20
C GLU A 182 -4.55 -1.64 15.20
N ILE A 183 -4.09 -2.81 15.68
CA ILE A 183 -2.98 -2.90 16.64
C ILE A 183 -1.64 -2.81 15.90
N GLY A 184 -1.58 -3.38 14.69
CA GLY A 184 -0.36 -3.43 13.90
C GLY A 184 -0.54 -4.20 12.60
N PRO A 185 0.50 -4.25 11.77
CA PRO A 185 0.51 -4.94 10.48
C PRO A 185 0.35 -6.46 10.69
N VAL A 186 -0.88 -6.94 10.55
CA VAL A 186 -1.27 -8.32 10.79
C VAL A 186 -1.32 -9.09 9.47
N VAL A 187 -0.83 -10.33 9.48
CA VAL A 187 -0.89 -11.20 8.31
C VAL A 187 -2.31 -11.72 8.13
N TYR A 188 -2.91 -11.43 6.97
CA TYR A 188 -4.24 -11.89 6.59
C TYR A 188 -4.23 -12.47 5.18
N PHE A 189 -4.44 -13.78 5.05
CA PHE A 189 -4.41 -14.49 3.76
C PHE A 189 -5.67 -14.31 2.89
N ARG A 190 -6.37 -13.17 3.02
CA ARG A 190 -7.49 -12.74 2.15
C ARG A 190 -8.52 -13.84 1.86
N ASN A 191 -8.91 -14.59 2.90
CA ASN A 191 -9.85 -15.69 2.82
C ASN A 191 -11.33 -15.26 2.92
N GLY A 192 -11.60 -13.95 2.96
CA GLY A 192 -12.95 -13.38 3.08
C GLY A 192 -13.58 -13.45 4.47
N THR A 193 -12.90 -14.00 5.48
CA THR A 193 -13.46 -14.14 6.84
C THR A 193 -13.27 -12.92 7.75
N GLY A 194 -12.39 -11.98 7.39
CA GLY A 194 -11.97 -10.87 8.26
C GLY A 194 -11.16 -11.29 9.50
N SER A 195 -10.89 -12.58 9.68
CA SER A 195 -10.12 -13.10 10.82
C SER A 195 -8.68 -13.44 10.40
N PRO A 196 -7.65 -12.90 11.08
CA PRO A 196 -6.24 -13.20 10.80
C PRO A 196 -5.78 -14.53 11.42
N LEU A 197 -6.68 -15.30 12.03
CA LEU A 197 -6.35 -16.58 12.64
C LEU A 197 -6.06 -17.61 11.56
N VAL A 198 -4.86 -18.20 11.60
CA VAL A 198 -4.45 -19.23 10.64
C VAL A 198 -3.89 -20.43 11.37
N ALA A 199 -4.36 -21.62 11.00
CA ALA A 199 -3.82 -22.86 11.54
C ALA A 199 -2.50 -23.25 10.86
N TYR A 200 -1.62 -23.93 11.60
CA TYR A 200 -0.36 -24.44 11.04
C TYR A 200 -0.58 -25.40 9.87
N SER A 201 -1.71 -26.10 9.83
CA SER A 201 -2.13 -26.92 8.69
C SER A 201 -2.38 -26.13 7.43
N GLU A 202 -3.01 -24.96 7.55
CA GLU A 202 -3.38 -24.11 6.42
C GLU A 202 -2.13 -23.44 5.85
N MET A 203 -1.26 -22.92 6.72
CA MET A 203 0.05 -22.39 6.31
C MET A 203 0.94 -23.46 5.68
N ALA A 204 0.96 -24.67 6.24
CA ALA A 204 1.67 -25.82 5.66
C ALA A 204 1.18 -26.15 4.24
N ALA A 205 -0.14 -26.18 4.05
CA ALA A 205 -0.75 -26.42 2.74
C ALA A 205 -0.41 -25.29 1.75
N ARG A 206 -0.56 -24.03 2.16
CA ARG A 206 -0.23 -22.84 1.35
C ARG A 206 1.21 -22.85 0.87
N TRP A 207 2.15 -23.22 1.74
CA TRP A 207 3.58 -23.18 1.45
C TRP A 207 4.15 -24.50 0.90
N GLY A 208 3.32 -25.54 0.72
CA GLY A 208 3.77 -26.84 0.24
C GLY A 208 4.82 -27.50 1.15
N ILE A 209 4.76 -27.28 2.46
CA ILE A 209 5.69 -27.84 3.46
C ILE A 209 4.94 -28.57 4.58
N SER A 210 5.67 -29.33 5.41
CA SER A 210 5.05 -30.01 6.56
C SER A 210 4.75 -29.03 7.70
N LYS A 211 3.72 -29.31 8.50
CA LYS A 211 3.36 -28.52 9.71
C LYS A 211 4.55 -28.31 10.67
N ALA A 212 5.37 -29.33 10.85
CA ALA A 212 6.58 -29.25 11.66
C ALA A 212 7.64 -28.30 11.07
N THR A 213 7.72 -28.21 9.75
CA THR A 213 8.61 -27.25 9.08
C THR A 213 8.05 -25.85 9.17
N THR A 214 6.75 -25.65 8.96
CA THR A 214 6.05 -24.36 9.19
C THR A 214 6.38 -23.81 10.57
N GLY A 215 6.24 -24.62 11.62
CA GLY A 215 6.53 -24.18 12.99
C GLY A 215 8.00 -23.83 13.22
N ARG A 216 8.93 -24.60 12.65
CA ARG A 216 10.37 -24.27 12.75
C ARG A 216 10.71 -22.97 12.02
N VAL A 217 10.13 -22.73 10.84
CA VAL A 217 10.38 -21.50 10.08
C VAL A 217 9.79 -20.29 10.80
N LEU A 218 8.53 -20.37 11.25
CA LEU A 218 7.90 -19.27 11.99
C LEU A 218 8.64 -18.95 13.29
N LYS A 219 9.01 -19.98 14.07
CA LYS A 219 9.83 -19.78 15.27
C LYS A 219 11.15 -19.11 14.94
N LYS A 220 11.85 -19.58 13.91
CA LYS A 220 13.10 -18.99 13.45
C LYS A 220 12.94 -17.52 13.02
N LEU A 221 11.87 -17.17 12.30
CA LEU A 221 11.58 -15.79 11.91
C LEU A 221 11.26 -14.92 13.12
N ALA A 222 10.58 -15.46 14.13
CA ALA A 222 10.32 -14.76 15.39
C ALA A 222 11.60 -14.56 16.21
N ASP A 223 12.47 -15.57 16.30
CA ASP A 223 13.77 -15.49 16.99
C ASP A 223 14.73 -14.47 16.32
N MET A 224 14.46 -14.10 15.06
CA MET A 224 15.20 -13.08 14.31
C MET A 224 14.45 -11.74 14.23
N ASP A 225 13.43 -11.55 15.07
CA ASP A 225 12.61 -10.34 15.18
C ASP A 225 11.92 -9.90 13.88
N TYR A 226 11.70 -10.79 12.91
CA TYR A 226 10.92 -10.46 11.70
C TYR A 226 9.42 -10.46 11.97
N ILE A 227 8.96 -11.31 12.89
CA ILE A 227 7.53 -11.48 13.19
C ILE A 227 7.29 -11.64 14.70
N SER A 228 6.11 -11.23 15.18
CA SER A 228 5.57 -11.66 16.47
C SER A 228 4.49 -12.72 16.24
N LEU A 229 4.63 -13.86 16.91
CA LEU A 229 3.71 -14.98 16.78
C LEU A 229 2.87 -15.12 18.06
N MET A 230 1.55 -14.97 17.93
CA MET A 230 0.60 -15.20 19.02
C MET A 230 -0.19 -16.46 18.75
N SER A 231 0.12 -17.53 19.49
CA SER A 231 -0.58 -18.80 19.38
C SER A 231 -1.66 -18.92 20.46
N PHE A 232 -2.88 -19.23 20.04
CA PHE A 232 -4.00 -19.42 20.96
C PHE A 232 -4.16 -20.91 21.29
N PRO A 233 -4.45 -21.25 22.56
CA PRO A 233 -4.67 -22.63 22.96
C PRO A 233 -5.91 -23.20 22.25
N GLY A 234 -5.80 -24.43 21.75
CA GLY A 234 -6.88 -25.16 21.08
C GLY A 234 -6.75 -25.22 19.55
N LYS A 235 -7.88 -25.30 18.85
CA LYS A 235 -7.97 -25.33 17.36
C LYS A 235 -8.05 -23.94 16.72
N THR A 236 -7.95 -22.89 17.52
CA THR A 236 -8.22 -21.49 17.16
C THR A 236 -7.16 -20.89 16.24
N GLY A 237 -5.95 -21.45 16.17
CA GLY A 237 -4.91 -21.02 15.23
C GLY A 237 -3.90 -20.05 15.83
N SER A 238 -3.18 -19.32 14.99
CA SER A 238 -2.19 -18.32 15.39
C SER A 238 -2.37 -17.03 14.59
N VAL A 239 -2.08 -15.91 15.24
CA VAL A 239 -2.00 -14.59 14.62
C VAL A 239 -0.52 -14.23 14.47
N ILE A 240 -0.17 -13.64 13.32
CA ILE A 240 1.19 -13.24 12.99
C ILE A 240 1.19 -11.73 12.75
N TYR A 241 2.01 -11.01 13.50
CA TYR A 241 2.31 -9.60 13.27
C TYR A 241 3.69 -9.46 12.65
N LEU A 242 3.86 -8.52 11.73
CA LEU A 242 5.16 -8.21 11.16
C LEU A 242 5.84 -7.10 11.93
N HIS A 243 7.14 -7.24 12.19
CA HIS A 243 7.96 -6.13 12.63
C HIS A 243 8.54 -5.39 11.43
N SER A 244 8.97 -4.15 11.65
CA SER A 244 9.63 -3.33 10.62
C SER A 244 8.77 -3.03 9.38
N TYR A 245 7.47 -3.37 9.41
CA TYR A 245 6.60 -3.24 8.25
C TYR A 245 6.25 -1.78 7.97
N LEU A 246 5.84 -1.04 9.00
CA LEU A 246 5.45 0.35 8.87
C LEU A 246 6.67 1.23 8.59
N SER A 247 7.83 0.92 9.19
CA SER A 247 9.06 1.65 8.90
C SER A 247 9.53 1.45 7.48
N THR A 248 9.45 0.22 6.97
CA THR A 248 9.82 -0.06 5.59
C THR A 248 8.81 0.50 4.60
N MET A 249 7.50 0.41 4.89
CA MET A 249 6.44 0.74 3.94
C MET A 249 6.07 2.22 3.93
N PHE A 250 6.16 2.87 5.08
CA PHE A 250 5.67 4.23 5.31
C PHE A 250 6.71 5.15 5.95
N GLN A 251 7.92 4.66 6.27
CA GLN A 251 8.93 5.40 7.04
C GLN A 251 8.43 5.83 8.43
N ILE A 252 7.50 5.07 9.01
CA ILE A 252 6.92 5.29 10.33
C ILE A 252 7.53 4.29 11.32
N SER A 253 7.90 4.71 12.53
CA SER A 253 8.43 3.78 13.54
C SER A 253 7.46 2.64 13.86
N ASP A 254 7.96 1.41 13.99
CA ASP A 254 7.19 0.23 14.42
C ASP A 254 7.12 0.08 15.95
N VAL A 255 7.71 1.02 16.71
CA VAL A 255 7.42 1.13 18.14
C VAL A 255 5.93 1.39 18.27
N LEU A 256 5.25 0.71 19.20
CA LEU A 256 3.90 1.05 19.64
C LEU A 256 3.89 2.53 19.97
N VAL A 257 3.52 3.35 18.99
CA VAL A 257 3.45 4.78 19.16
C VAL A 257 2.32 4.96 20.14
N ASP A 258 2.63 5.56 21.29
CA ASP A 258 1.59 6.06 22.16
C ASP A 258 0.64 6.87 21.29
N LYS A 259 -0.68 6.69 21.48
CA LYS A 259 -1.73 7.20 20.57
C LYS A 259 -1.63 8.69 20.21
N GLU A 260 -0.76 9.41 20.90
CA GLU A 260 -0.55 10.86 20.85
C GLU A 260 0.60 11.31 19.94
N GLU A 261 1.56 10.45 19.53
CA GLU A 261 2.83 10.95 18.94
C GLU A 261 3.01 10.84 17.41
N VAL A 262 2.16 10.13 16.66
CA VAL A 262 2.30 10.02 15.17
C VAL A 262 1.17 10.68 14.36
N ALA A 263 0.24 11.36 15.02
CA ALA A 263 -0.84 12.05 14.34
C ALA A 263 -0.72 13.57 14.53
N MET A 264 0.02 14.27 13.67
CA MET A 264 -0.32 15.67 13.36
C MET A 264 -1.60 15.66 12.50
N SER A 265 -2.71 15.31 13.12
CA SER A 265 -4.07 15.41 12.57
C SER A 265 -4.64 16.76 13.00
N LEU A 266 -4.93 17.63 12.03
CA LEU A 266 -5.54 18.93 12.32
C LEU A 266 -7.05 18.79 12.41
N LYS A 267 -7.51 18.82 13.64
CA LYS A 267 -8.85 18.50 14.05
C LYS A 267 -9.70 19.78 14.09
N ILE A 268 -10.53 20.00 13.06
CA ILE A 268 -11.31 21.24 12.88
C ILE A 268 -12.78 20.97 13.20
N SER A 269 -13.24 21.51 14.32
CA SER A 269 -14.66 21.52 14.66
C SER A 269 -15.40 22.60 13.88
N ILE A 270 -16.45 22.21 13.16
CA ILE A 270 -17.33 23.13 12.44
C ILE A 270 -18.67 23.15 13.17
N THR A 271 -19.02 24.30 13.73
CA THR A 271 -20.39 24.60 14.16
C THR A 271 -21.15 25.16 12.96
N LEU A 272 -22.20 24.46 12.54
CA LEU A 272 -23.16 25.00 11.58
C LEU A 272 -24.03 26.03 12.32
N PRO A 273 -24.32 27.19 11.73
CA PRO A 273 -25.26 28.14 12.31
C PRO A 273 -26.68 27.54 12.26
N ASP A 274 -27.43 27.69 13.35
CA ASP A 274 -28.85 27.29 13.41
C ASP A 274 -29.67 28.12 12.41
N GLU A 275 -30.73 27.52 11.85
CA GLU A 275 -31.70 28.23 11.00
C GLU A 275 -32.43 29.30 11.83
N GLY A 276 -31.84 30.49 12.00
CA GLY A 276 -32.50 31.57 12.74
C GLY A 276 -31.72 32.83 13.10
N GLU A 277 -30.39 32.90 12.92
CA GLU A 277 -29.65 34.11 13.31
C GLU A 277 -29.30 35.02 12.12
N PRO A 278 -29.51 36.35 12.22
CA PRO A 278 -29.27 37.27 11.12
C PRO A 278 -27.77 37.42 10.85
N GLN A 279 -27.42 37.38 9.56
CA GLN A 279 -26.07 37.56 9.04
C GLN A 279 -25.44 38.85 9.58
N ALA A 280 -24.40 38.72 10.41
CA ALA A 280 -23.50 39.82 10.69
C ALA A 280 -22.50 39.93 9.53
N ASP A 281 -22.58 41.06 8.83
CA ASP A 281 -21.63 41.50 7.81
C ASP A 281 -20.18 41.36 8.32
N SER A 282 -19.46 40.39 7.77
CA SER A 282 -18.00 40.40 7.79
C SER A 282 -17.50 40.30 6.35
N ALA A 283 -17.05 41.45 5.85
CA ALA A 283 -16.49 41.62 4.53
C ALA A 283 -15.21 40.79 4.36
N LEU A 284 -15.30 39.58 3.81
CA LEU A 284 -14.17 38.78 3.36
C LEU A 284 -14.54 37.99 2.09
N THR A 285 -14.11 38.52 0.93
CA THR A 285 -13.93 37.91 -0.40
C THR A 285 -14.84 36.72 -0.78
N GLU A 286 -15.78 37.00 -1.69
CA GLU A 286 -16.53 36.01 -2.47
C GLU A 286 -15.55 35.07 -3.19
N HIS A 287 -15.45 33.82 -2.74
CA HIS A 287 -14.75 32.77 -3.47
C HIS A 287 -15.79 32.05 -4.33
N GLU A 288 -15.48 31.82 -5.60
CA GLU A 288 -16.41 31.15 -6.52
C GLU A 288 -16.40 29.63 -6.23
N VAL A 289 -17.50 29.16 -5.66
CA VAL A 289 -17.70 27.74 -5.29
C VAL A 289 -18.57 27.07 -6.34
N CYS A 290 -18.01 26.11 -7.07
CA CYS A 290 -18.75 25.29 -8.03
C CYS A 290 -19.11 23.94 -7.40
N VAL A 291 -20.41 23.72 -7.18
CA VAL A 291 -20.98 22.47 -6.64
C VAL A 291 -21.69 21.73 -7.77
N SER A 292 -21.31 20.47 -8.02
CA SER A 292 -22.02 19.61 -8.99
C SER A 292 -23.46 19.32 -8.52
N GLU A 293 -24.43 19.31 -9.44
CA GLU A 293 -25.87 19.14 -9.15
C GLU A 293 -26.23 17.77 -8.53
N GLU A 294 -25.31 16.80 -8.56
CA GLU A 294 -25.53 15.42 -8.10
C GLU A 294 -25.34 15.20 -6.58
N LEU A 295 -25.01 16.25 -5.81
CA LEU A 295 -24.83 16.19 -4.35
C LEU A 295 -26.17 16.42 -3.63
N SER A 296 -27.02 15.39 -3.56
CA SER A 296 -28.39 15.47 -2.98
C SER A 296 -28.45 15.29 -1.45
N CYS A 297 -27.31 15.17 -0.76
CA CYS A 297 -27.26 14.80 0.66
C CYS A 297 -26.98 15.96 1.64
N VAL A 298 -26.64 17.17 1.18
CA VAL A 298 -26.44 18.36 2.05
C VAL A 298 -26.81 19.65 1.31
N SER A 299 -27.30 20.69 2.01
CA SER A 299 -27.67 21.97 1.38
C SER A 299 -26.45 22.73 0.84
N LYS A 300 -26.64 23.56 -0.20
CA LYS A 300 -25.55 24.38 -0.78
C LYS A 300 -24.94 25.36 0.24
N SER A 301 -25.73 25.86 1.18
CA SER A 301 -25.28 26.75 2.27
C SER A 301 -24.36 26.05 3.27
N ASP A 302 -24.61 24.78 3.58
CA ASP A 302 -23.80 24.02 4.53
C ASP A 302 -22.43 23.66 3.93
N MET A 303 -22.39 23.31 2.64
CA MET A 303 -21.13 23.03 1.95
C MET A 303 -20.26 24.29 1.80
N ASP A 304 -20.88 25.45 1.59
CA ASP A 304 -20.18 26.72 1.53
C ASP A 304 -19.60 27.14 2.89
N ALA A 305 -20.31 26.85 3.98
CA ALA A 305 -19.79 27.04 5.35
C ALA A 305 -18.59 26.11 5.64
N VAL A 306 -18.64 24.85 5.18
CA VAL A 306 -17.54 23.88 5.30
C VAL A 306 -16.30 24.36 4.53
N ILE A 307 -16.46 24.81 3.29
CA ILE A 307 -15.35 25.32 2.46
C ILE A 307 -14.72 26.56 3.11
N ARG A 308 -15.53 27.52 3.58
CA ARG A 308 -15.02 28.74 4.22
C ARG A 308 -14.20 28.43 5.47
N LYS A 309 -14.67 27.51 6.31
CA LYS A 309 -13.90 27.07 7.50
C LYS A 309 -12.63 26.33 7.13
N MET A 310 -12.68 25.47 6.12
CA MET A 310 -11.51 24.75 5.63
C MET A 310 -10.45 25.71 5.06
N ALA A 311 -10.86 26.70 4.26
CA ALA A 311 -9.96 27.71 3.72
C ALA A 311 -9.30 28.53 4.83
N GLN A 312 -10.05 28.95 5.85
CA GLN A 312 -9.52 29.66 7.02
C GLN A 312 -8.46 28.85 7.79
N VAL A 313 -8.69 27.54 7.98
CA VAL A 313 -7.74 26.72 8.75
C VAL A 313 -6.49 26.37 7.93
N LEU A 314 -6.63 26.06 6.63
CA LEU A 314 -5.49 25.75 5.78
C LEU A 314 -4.61 26.99 5.54
N ASP A 315 -5.22 28.17 5.51
CA ASP A 315 -4.51 29.45 5.51
C ASP A 315 -3.77 29.72 6.83
N ALA A 316 -4.39 29.45 7.98
CA ALA A 316 -3.73 29.58 9.29
C ALA A 316 -2.51 28.64 9.45
N GLN A 317 -2.45 27.56 8.67
CA GLN A 317 -1.32 26.64 8.59
C GLN A 317 -0.25 27.05 7.57
N GLY A 318 -0.41 28.21 6.92
CA GLY A 318 0.57 28.77 5.99
C GLY A 318 0.53 28.15 4.59
N ILE A 319 -0.54 27.45 4.22
CA ILE A 319 -0.68 26.85 2.88
C ILE A 319 -1.09 27.94 1.89
N SER A 320 -0.30 28.12 0.83
CA SER A 320 -0.54 29.11 -0.21
C SER A 320 -1.83 28.83 -0.99
N CYS A 321 -2.43 29.89 -1.56
CA CYS A 321 -3.66 29.84 -2.39
C CYS A 321 -5.01 29.74 -1.66
N PHE A 322 -5.05 29.78 -0.32
CA PHE A 322 -6.31 29.81 0.47
C PHE A 322 -6.78 31.22 0.88
N ARG A 323 -5.96 32.25 0.62
CA ARG A 323 -6.30 33.69 0.67
C ARG A 323 -6.30 34.35 -0.72
N CYS A 324 -6.17 33.57 -1.79
CA CYS A 324 -6.02 34.12 -3.13
C CYS A 324 -7.40 34.43 -3.71
N PRO A 325 -7.68 35.66 -4.16
CA PRO A 325 -8.98 35.99 -4.78
C PRO A 325 -9.19 35.31 -6.15
N LYS A 326 -8.18 34.57 -6.65
CA LYS A 326 -8.24 33.78 -7.89
C LYS A 326 -8.36 32.27 -7.64
N SER A 327 -8.56 31.84 -6.39
CA SER A 327 -8.77 30.42 -6.09
C SER A 327 -10.23 30.04 -6.35
N ILE A 328 -10.42 28.92 -7.03
CA ILE A 328 -11.72 28.31 -7.32
C ILE A 328 -11.75 26.97 -6.60
N TYR A 329 -12.81 26.74 -5.82
CA TYR A 329 -13.04 25.49 -5.11
C TYR A 329 -14.08 24.66 -5.85
N LYS A 330 -13.69 23.46 -6.28
CA LYS A 330 -14.56 22.51 -7.00
C LYS A 330 -14.83 21.29 -6.14
N LEU A 331 -16.11 21.05 -5.84
CA LEU A 331 -16.56 19.84 -5.15
C LEU A 331 -17.15 18.85 -6.15
N TYR A 332 -16.76 17.58 -6.04
CA TYR A 332 -17.26 16.51 -6.90
C TYR A 332 -17.53 15.21 -6.11
N PRO A 333 -18.56 14.44 -6.51
CA PRO A 333 -18.79 13.12 -5.94
C PRO A 333 -17.65 12.18 -6.30
N LEU A 334 -17.22 11.36 -5.33
CA LEU A 334 -16.28 10.27 -5.61
C LEU A 334 -17.06 9.16 -6.33
N SER A 335 -16.55 8.70 -7.48
CA SER A 335 -17.22 7.71 -8.32
C SER A 335 -17.56 6.43 -7.55
N ASN A 336 -18.82 5.97 -7.67
CA ASN A 336 -19.31 4.69 -7.15
C ASN A 336 -18.81 3.46 -7.94
N ALA A 337 -17.88 3.62 -8.89
CA ALA A 337 -17.40 2.55 -9.77
C ALA A 337 -16.65 1.40 -9.06
N CYS A 338 -16.52 1.43 -7.74
CA CYS A 338 -16.03 0.31 -6.92
C CYS A 338 -17.13 -0.33 -6.06
N ARG A 339 -18.41 -0.03 -6.30
CA ARG A 339 -19.50 -0.38 -5.39
C ARG A 339 -20.81 -0.78 -6.08
N GLU A 340 -20.74 -1.43 -7.24
CA GLU A 340 -21.94 -2.10 -7.77
C GLU A 340 -22.17 -3.43 -7.03
N GLU A 341 -23.24 -3.42 -6.22
CA GLU A 341 -24.15 -4.52 -5.84
C GLU A 341 -24.06 -5.22 -4.48
N TYR A 342 -23.20 -4.83 -3.52
CA TYR A 342 -23.38 -5.33 -2.15
C TYR A 342 -23.39 -4.23 -1.11
N ILE A 343 -24.43 -4.26 -0.27
CA ILE A 343 -24.77 -3.37 0.86
C ILE A 343 -25.73 -2.22 0.51
N PHE A 344 -26.98 -2.57 0.13
CA PHE A 344 -28.11 -1.94 0.78
C PHE A 344 -28.29 -2.66 2.13
N HIS A 345 -28.57 -1.90 3.20
CA HIS A 345 -28.63 -2.31 4.61
C HIS A 345 -27.35 -2.07 5.43
N THR A 346 -26.99 -0.80 5.58
CA THR A 346 -26.56 -0.27 6.89
C THR A 346 -26.80 1.24 6.91
N LEU A 347 -27.70 1.68 7.79
CA LEU A 347 -27.94 3.09 8.10
C LEU A 347 -26.68 3.71 8.74
N ASN A 348 -26.51 5.03 8.57
CA ASN A 348 -25.38 5.91 8.91
C ASN A 348 -24.24 6.00 7.88
N THR A 349 -24.54 6.52 6.69
CA THR A 349 -23.56 6.87 5.65
C THR A 349 -22.92 8.22 5.90
N ALA A 350 -21.61 8.21 6.22
CA ALA A 350 -20.77 9.40 6.12
C ALA A 350 -20.74 9.87 4.65
N ALA A 351 -21.00 11.16 4.40
CA ALA A 351 -20.93 11.74 3.07
C ALA A 351 -19.46 11.97 2.68
N ARG A 352 -19.01 11.33 1.59
CA ARG A 352 -17.63 11.45 1.07
C ARG A 352 -17.63 12.20 -0.25
N PHE A 353 -16.75 13.19 -0.38
CA PHE A 353 -16.63 13.99 -1.60
C PHE A 353 -15.18 14.44 -1.81
N GLY A 354 -14.81 14.62 -3.08
CA GLY A 354 -13.53 15.18 -3.46
C GLY A 354 -13.63 16.70 -3.56
N MET A 355 -12.58 17.39 -3.12
CA MET A 355 -12.42 18.83 -3.31
C MET A 355 -11.14 19.12 -4.07
N SER A 356 -11.22 19.89 -5.15
CA SER A 356 -10.06 20.43 -5.85
C SER A 356 -9.99 21.94 -5.68
N VAL A 357 -8.79 22.44 -5.36
CA VAL A 357 -8.48 23.86 -5.26
C VAL A 357 -7.67 24.25 -6.49
N CYS A 358 -8.29 25.02 -7.38
CA CYS A 358 -7.64 25.57 -8.56
C CYS A 358 -7.17 27.00 -8.27
N CYS A 359 -6.00 27.39 -8.73
CA CYS A 359 -5.51 28.77 -8.64
C CYS A 359 -4.91 29.18 -9.99
N GLY A 360 -5.49 30.18 -10.66
CA GLY A 360 -5.12 30.55 -12.04
C GLY A 360 -5.99 29.89 -13.12
N GLU A 361 -5.41 29.50 -14.26
CA GLU A 361 -6.11 28.88 -15.43
C GLU A 361 -6.65 27.47 -15.14
N ASP A 362 -7.49 27.34 -14.11
CA ASP A 362 -8.32 26.19 -13.78
C ASP A 362 -7.58 24.84 -13.58
N LYS A 363 -6.28 24.90 -13.30
CA LYS A 363 -5.46 23.73 -12.96
C LYS A 363 -5.55 23.44 -11.47
N PRO A 364 -5.82 22.19 -11.06
CA PRO A 364 -5.86 21.83 -9.65
C PRO A 364 -4.45 21.92 -9.04
N VAL A 365 -4.32 22.75 -8.02
CA VAL A 365 -3.08 22.91 -7.23
C VAL A 365 -3.10 21.97 -6.04
N TYR A 366 -4.27 21.76 -5.43
CA TYR A 366 -4.47 20.84 -4.33
C TYR A 366 -5.75 20.02 -4.54
N THR A 367 -5.72 18.75 -4.13
CA THR A 367 -6.89 17.88 -4.13
C THR A 367 -7.00 17.22 -2.76
N PHE A 368 -8.18 17.30 -2.16
CA PHE A 368 -8.50 16.77 -0.85
C PHE A 368 -9.65 15.78 -0.94
N GLU A 369 -9.62 14.75 -0.11
CA GLU A 369 -10.78 13.91 0.15
C GLU A 369 -11.42 14.38 1.45
N LEU A 370 -12.74 14.61 1.43
CA LEU A 370 -13.52 15.08 2.55
C LEU A 370 -14.54 14.01 2.93
N SER A 371 -14.64 13.74 4.24
CA SER A 371 -15.62 12.82 4.81
C SER A 371 -16.37 13.53 5.93
N LEU A 372 -17.68 13.70 5.77
CA LEU A 372 -18.59 14.25 6.76
C LEU A 372 -19.36 13.11 7.42
N SER A 373 -19.19 12.93 8.73
CA SER A 373 -20.01 12.05 9.54
C SER A 373 -20.77 12.86 10.61
N PRO A 374 -22.06 12.56 10.85
CA PRO A 374 -22.78 13.14 11.97
C PRO A 374 -22.17 12.63 13.27
N THR A 375 -22.04 13.52 14.26
CA THR A 375 -21.59 13.15 15.60
C THR A 375 -22.83 12.76 16.42
N GLU A 376 -22.91 11.52 16.89
CA GLU A 376 -23.92 11.13 17.87
C GLU A 376 -23.55 11.78 19.20
N ASN A 377 -24.33 12.78 19.62
CA ASN A 377 -24.20 13.33 20.97
C ASN A 377 -24.79 12.33 21.97
N ASP A 378 -23.96 11.97 22.96
CA ASP A 378 -24.34 11.21 24.15
C ASP A 378 -25.67 11.74 24.73
N ARG A 379 -26.70 10.89 24.73
CA ARG A 379 -27.90 11.10 25.53
C ARG A 379 -27.60 10.72 26.98
N GLU A 380 -26.78 11.53 27.65
CA GLU A 380 -26.77 11.59 29.12
C GLU A 380 -27.37 12.92 29.55
N GLY A 381 -28.53 12.86 30.23
CA GLY A 381 -29.10 13.97 31.00
C GLY A 381 -30.55 14.29 30.68
N GLY A 382 -31.49 13.77 31.49
CA GLY A 382 -32.89 14.22 31.48
C GLY A 382 -33.79 13.42 32.42
N CYS A 383 -33.99 13.95 33.62
CA CYS A 383 -34.66 13.38 34.81
C CYS A 383 -36.21 13.42 34.80
N ARG A 384 -36.80 12.56 35.67
CA ARG A 384 -38.13 12.62 36.35
C ARG A 384 -39.37 12.27 35.49
N GLU A 385 -40.37 11.53 35.99
CA GLU A 385 -40.84 11.20 37.35
C GLU A 385 -40.97 9.71 37.64
#